data_AF-A0A1J5J7N1-F1
#
_entry.id   AF-A0A1J5J7N1-F1
#
_cell.length_a   1.000
_cell.length_b   1.000
_cell.length_c   1.000
_cell.angle_alpha   90.00
_cell.angle_beta   90.00
_cell.angle_gamma   90.00
#
_symmetry.space_group_name_H-M   'P 1'
#
loop_
_entity.id
_entity.type
_entity.pdbx_description
1 polymer ?
#
loop_
_entity_poly.entity_id
_entity_poly.type
_entity_poly.pdbx_seq_one_letter_code
_entity_poly.pdbx_strand_id
1 'polypeptide(L)'
;MNLTIGYCQYLLSSQINYTLTNFAEHKEGISHDTINRYLCKEKITPKIVWENVQDKIVVSENGCILFDDSVMDKRYSNKIELVRRQYSGNEHGVVKGIGVVNCVYVNPDTEQFWVIDFRIYDPEGMDKAS
;
A
#
# COMPACT_ATOMS: atom_id res chain seq x y z
N MET A 1 -2.89 22.05 -7.33
CA MET A 1 -3.42 20.93 -6.51
C MET A 1 -2.41 19.79 -6.57
N ASN A 2 -1.99 19.22 -5.44
CA ASN A 2 -1.05 18.09 -5.44
C ASN A 2 -1.76 16.84 -6.00
N LEU A 3 -1.25 16.30 -7.12
CA LEU A 3 -1.84 15.16 -7.82
C LEU A 3 -1.92 13.92 -6.90
N THR A 4 -0.92 13.75 -6.03
CA THR A 4 -0.87 12.73 -4.96
C THR A 4 -2.09 12.80 -4.05
N ILE A 5 -2.31 13.96 -3.42
CA ILE A 5 -3.38 14.16 -2.45
C ILE A 5 -4.74 13.99 -3.12
N GLY A 6 -4.91 14.52 -4.34
CA GLY A 6 -6.16 14.37 -5.08
C GLY A 6 -6.46 12.92 -5.47
N TYR A 7 -5.45 12.12 -5.82
CA TYR A 7 -5.65 10.71 -6.14
C TYR A 7 -5.88 9.87 -4.87
N CYS A 8 -5.17 10.14 -3.76
CA CYS A 8 -5.43 9.50 -2.47
C CYS A 8 -6.86 9.77 -1.98
N GLN A 9 -7.33 11.01 -2.07
CA GLN A 9 -8.72 11.37 -1.72
C GLN A 9 -9.74 10.64 -2.59
N TYR A 10 -9.49 10.56 -3.91
CA TYR A 10 -10.32 9.78 -4.80
C TYR A 10 -10.40 8.31 -4.36
N LEU A 11 -9.26 7.66 -4.13
CA LEU A 11 -9.19 6.26 -3.69
C LEU A 11 -9.94 6.04 -2.36
N LEU A 12 -9.86 6.98 -1.41
CA LEU A 12 -10.58 6.91 -0.14
C LEU A 12 -12.10 7.09 -0.30
N SER A 13 -12.52 7.90 -1.28
CA SER A 13 -13.93 8.19 -1.54
C SER A 13 -14.62 7.21 -2.49
N SER A 14 -13.87 6.55 -3.38
CA SER A 14 -14.40 5.63 -4.38
C SER A 14 -14.56 4.23 -3.79
N GLN A 15 -15.80 3.79 -3.56
CA GLN A 15 -16.05 2.46 -2.96
C GLN A 15 -16.16 1.33 -3.99
N ILE A 16 -16.37 1.64 -5.28
CA ILE A 16 -16.76 0.64 -6.30
C ILE A 16 -15.88 0.68 -7.55
N ASN A 17 -15.51 1.86 -8.04
CA ASN A 17 -14.71 2.02 -9.27
C ASN A 17 -13.46 2.85 -8.99
N TYR A 18 -12.31 2.18 -8.94
CA TYR A 18 -11.00 2.77 -8.68
C TYR A 18 -10.12 2.83 -9.95
N THR A 19 -10.72 2.79 -11.14
CA THR A 19 -9.97 2.88 -12.40
C THR A 19 -9.45 4.30 -12.66
N LEU A 20 -8.33 4.41 -13.39
CA LEU A 20 -7.75 5.70 -13.78
C LEU A 20 -8.64 6.49 -14.73
N THR A 21 -9.39 5.81 -15.59
CA THR A 21 -10.38 6.42 -16.48
C THR A 21 -11.51 7.05 -15.66
N ASN A 22 -12.03 6.34 -14.67
CA ASN A 22 -13.06 6.87 -13.79
C ASN A 22 -12.55 8.08 -12.99
N PHE A 23 -11.31 8.08 -12.51
CA PHE A 23 -10.74 9.26 -11.86
C PHE A 23 -10.63 10.47 -12.82
N ALA A 24 -10.22 10.24 -14.06
CA ALA A 24 -10.09 11.30 -15.07
C ALA A 24 -11.45 11.92 -15.44
N GLU A 25 -12.53 11.14 -15.49
CA GLU A 25 -13.89 11.64 -15.74
C GLU A 25 -14.41 12.53 -14.60
N HIS A 26 -13.99 12.27 -13.36
CA HIS A 26 -14.45 12.99 -12.17
C HIS A 26 -13.56 14.18 -11.80
N LYS A 27 -12.55 14.51 -12.61
CA LYS A 27 -11.63 15.61 -12.32
C LYS A 27 -11.28 16.39 -13.59
N GLU A 28 -11.88 17.59 -13.71
CA GLU A 28 -11.60 18.50 -14.83
C GLU A 28 -10.11 18.79 -14.98
N GLY A 29 -9.60 18.67 -16.21
CA GLY A 29 -8.22 19.00 -16.56
C GLY A 29 -7.18 17.91 -16.27
N ILE A 30 -7.56 16.71 -15.83
CA ILE A 30 -6.62 15.59 -15.61
C ILE A 30 -6.94 14.42 -16.53
N SER A 31 -6.03 14.10 -17.45
CA SER A 31 -6.14 12.89 -18.29
C SER A 31 -5.66 11.64 -17.55
N HIS A 32 -6.24 10.48 -17.87
CA HIS A 32 -5.81 9.18 -17.33
C HIS A 32 -4.32 8.90 -17.59
N ASP A 33 -3.77 9.33 -18.73
CA ASP A 33 -2.34 9.26 -19.05
C ASP A 33 -1.45 10.06 -18.10
N THR A 34 -1.96 11.16 -17.57
CA THR A 34 -1.21 11.99 -16.60
C THR A 34 -1.08 11.26 -15.28
N ILE A 35 -2.15 10.60 -14.82
CA ILE A 35 -2.12 9.81 -13.59
C ILE A 35 -1.27 8.55 -13.80
N ASN A 36 -1.38 7.89 -14.94
CA ASN A 36 -0.58 6.70 -15.24
C ASN A 36 0.93 7.04 -15.23
N ARG A 37 1.34 8.13 -15.91
CA ARG A 37 2.74 8.61 -15.86
C ARG A 37 3.19 9.01 -14.47
N TYR A 38 2.31 9.60 -13.67
CA TYR A 38 2.58 9.93 -12.29
C TYR A 38 2.83 8.67 -11.45
N LEU A 39 1.93 7.67 -11.50
CA LEU A 39 2.08 6.41 -10.78
C LEU A 39 3.33 5.62 -11.19
N CYS A 40 3.73 5.69 -12.46
CA CYS A 40 4.98 5.06 -12.93
C CYS A 40 6.26 5.75 -12.43
N LYS A 41 6.19 7.05 -12.11
CA LYS A 41 7.35 7.85 -11.71
C LYS A 41 7.50 7.98 -10.20
N GLU A 42 6.36 8.05 -9.50
CA GLU A 42 6.37 8.18 -8.06
C GLU A 42 6.89 6.94 -7.37
N LYS A 43 7.73 7.16 -6.36
CA LYS A 43 8.23 6.10 -5.50
C LYS A 43 7.62 6.28 -4.12
N ILE A 44 6.53 5.55 -3.87
CA ILE A 44 5.97 5.43 -2.53
C ILE A 44 6.89 4.49 -1.74
N THR A 45 7.86 5.05 -1.03
CA THR A 45 8.82 4.29 -0.24
C THR A 45 8.34 4.15 1.20
N PRO A 46 8.78 3.12 1.94
CA PRO A 46 8.42 2.99 3.35
C PRO A 46 8.92 4.17 4.20
N LYS A 47 10.01 4.83 3.79
CA LYS A 47 10.50 6.06 4.41
C LYS A 47 9.44 7.16 4.45
N ILE A 48 8.64 7.30 3.39
CA ILE A 48 7.56 8.29 3.33
C ILE A 48 6.50 8.00 4.40
N VAL A 49 6.20 6.71 4.67
CA VAL A 49 5.26 6.33 5.72
C VAL A 49 5.79 6.79 7.08
N TRP A 50 7.05 6.46 7.39
CA TRP A 50 7.70 6.87 8.63
C TRP A 50 7.70 8.40 8.80
N GLU A 51 8.11 9.14 7.76
CA GLU A 51 8.15 10.61 7.78
C GLU A 51 6.80 11.25 8.07
N ASN A 52 5.69 10.62 7.64
CA ASN A 52 4.33 11.14 7.84
C ASN A 52 3.71 10.79 9.20
N VAL A 53 4.29 9.84 9.93
CA VAL A 53 3.67 9.25 11.11
C VAL A 53 4.47 9.46 12.39
N GLN A 54 5.81 9.56 12.32
CA GLN A 54 6.70 9.60 13.49
C GLN A 54 6.28 10.64 14.54
N ASP A 55 5.92 11.86 14.11
CA ASP A 55 5.54 12.96 15.01
C ASP A 55 4.12 12.82 15.59
N LYS A 56 3.34 11.85 15.11
CA LYS A 56 1.96 11.56 15.55
C LYS A 56 1.88 10.38 16.51
N ILE A 57 2.96 9.61 16.64
CA ILE A 57 2.98 8.42 17.49
C ILE A 57 2.94 8.85 18.95
N VAL A 58 1.93 8.36 19.68
CA VAL A 58 1.88 8.49 21.13
C VAL A 58 2.49 7.24 21.72
N VAL A 59 3.71 7.36 22.25
CA VAL A 59 4.44 6.22 22.82
C VAL A 59 3.89 5.86 24.20
N SER A 60 3.80 4.55 24.47
CA SER A 60 3.45 3.97 25.76
C SER A 60 4.51 2.94 26.18
N GLU A 61 4.72 2.77 27.50
CA GLU A 61 5.54 1.70 28.07
C GLU A 61 4.98 0.29 27.76
N ASN A 62 3.67 0.19 27.55
CA ASN A 62 2.97 -1.04 27.14
C ASN A 62 2.88 -1.18 25.61
N GLY A 63 3.42 -0.22 24.86
CA GLY A 63 3.35 -0.22 23.40
C GLY A 63 4.10 -1.39 22.77
N CYS A 64 3.58 -1.89 21.66
CA CYS A 64 4.17 -3.01 20.93
C CYS A 64 4.20 -2.77 19.42
N ILE A 65 5.01 -3.57 18.72
CA ILE A 65 5.09 -3.57 17.27
C ILE A 65 4.48 -4.88 16.78
N LEU A 66 3.52 -4.76 15.87
CA LEU A 66 2.86 -5.87 15.19
C LEU A 66 3.31 -5.94 13.74
N PHE A 67 3.59 -7.15 13.28
CA PHE A 67 3.80 -7.46 11.87
C PHE A 67 2.60 -8.23 11.34
N ASP A 68 2.02 -7.73 10.26
CA ASP A 68 0.86 -8.33 9.58
C ASP A 68 1.24 -8.66 8.13
N ASP A 69 1.17 -9.94 7.75
CA ASP A 69 1.39 -10.38 6.39
C ASP A 69 0.07 -10.53 5.63
N SER A 70 -0.05 -9.75 4.55
CA SER A 70 -1.25 -9.70 3.70
C SER A 70 -0.90 -10.05 2.27
N VAL A 71 -1.78 -10.82 1.61
CA VAL A 71 -1.68 -11.12 0.17
C VAL A 71 -2.68 -10.28 -0.59
N MET A 72 -2.18 -9.30 -1.35
CA MET A 72 -2.99 -8.50 -2.26
C MET A 72 -3.34 -9.33 -3.49
N ASP A 73 -4.61 -9.72 -3.59
CA ASP A 73 -5.12 -10.53 -4.69
C ASP A 73 -4.92 -9.85 -6.05
N LYS A 74 -4.27 -10.57 -6.97
CA LYS A 74 -4.05 -10.17 -8.36
C LYS A 74 -4.31 -11.35 -9.30
N ARG A 75 -5.35 -12.16 -9.04
CA ARG A 75 -5.74 -13.34 -9.85
C ARG A 75 -5.84 -13.06 -11.36
N TYR A 76 -6.26 -11.86 -11.76
CA TYR A 76 -6.39 -11.45 -13.16
C TYR A 76 -5.16 -10.72 -13.74
N SER A 77 -4.10 -10.51 -12.96
CA SER A 77 -2.89 -9.83 -13.44
C SER A 77 -2.00 -10.78 -14.23
N ASN A 78 -1.52 -10.35 -15.39
CA ASN A 78 -0.61 -11.13 -16.24
C ASN A 78 0.73 -10.44 -16.53
N LYS A 79 0.92 -9.18 -16.11
CA LYS A 79 2.07 -8.35 -16.50
C LYS A 79 2.75 -7.62 -15.32
N ILE A 80 2.47 -8.05 -14.09
CA ILE A 80 3.10 -7.45 -12.90
C ILE A 80 4.15 -8.43 -12.39
N GLU A 81 5.43 -8.05 -12.47
CA GLU A 81 6.59 -8.88 -12.12
C GLU A 81 6.54 -9.42 -10.68
N LEU A 82 6.06 -8.60 -9.75
CA LEU A 82 5.93 -8.95 -8.32
C LEU A 82 4.81 -9.97 -8.03
N VAL A 83 3.92 -10.24 -8.98
CA VAL A 83 2.79 -11.14 -8.76
C VAL A 83 3.25 -12.59 -8.80
N ARG A 84 2.98 -13.31 -7.72
CA ARG A 84 3.32 -14.74 -7.60
C ARG A 84 2.22 -15.53 -6.90
N ARG A 85 2.36 -16.85 -6.94
CA ARG A 85 1.46 -17.78 -6.23
C ARG A 85 1.89 -17.90 -4.78
N GLN A 86 0.99 -17.58 -3.85
CA GLN A 86 1.24 -17.58 -2.41
C GLN A 86 0.06 -18.20 -1.69
N TYR A 87 0.30 -18.85 -0.55
CA TYR A 87 -0.79 -19.34 0.27
C TYR A 87 -1.51 -18.15 0.92
N SER A 88 -2.82 -18.11 0.81
CA SER A 88 -3.68 -17.16 1.50
C SER A 88 -4.45 -17.91 2.58
N GLY A 89 -4.24 -17.51 3.84
CA GLY A 89 -5.00 -18.04 4.96
C GLY A 89 -6.50 -17.75 4.83
N ASN A 90 -6.87 -16.59 4.30
CA ASN A 90 -8.26 -16.18 4.11
C ASN A 90 -9.01 -17.04 3.09
N GLU A 91 -8.33 -17.46 2.02
CA GLU A 91 -8.93 -18.29 0.96
C GLU A 91 -8.69 -19.79 1.19
N HIS A 92 -7.98 -20.14 2.26
CA HIS A 92 -7.51 -21.50 2.53
C HIS A 92 -6.84 -22.16 1.32
N GLY A 93 -6.05 -21.40 0.55
CA GLY A 93 -5.56 -21.87 -0.74
C GLY A 93 -4.52 -20.97 -1.37
N VAL A 94 -3.96 -21.44 -2.49
CA VAL A 94 -2.92 -20.71 -3.23
C VAL A 94 -3.57 -19.66 -4.13
N VAL A 95 -3.28 -18.40 -3.86
CA VAL A 95 -3.77 -17.24 -4.62
C VAL A 95 -2.62 -16.62 -5.40
N LYS A 96 -2.93 -16.08 -6.59
CA LYS A 96 -2.00 -15.25 -7.35
C LYS A 96 -2.11 -13.81 -6.86
N GLY A 97 -1.05 -13.28 -6.25
CA GLY A 97 -1.09 -11.98 -5.58
C GLY A 97 0.30 -11.42 -5.27
N ILE A 98 0.32 -10.25 -4.63
CA ILE A 98 1.52 -9.57 -4.15
C ILE A 98 1.53 -9.66 -2.63
N GLY A 99 2.62 -10.16 -2.05
CA GLY A 99 2.77 -10.25 -0.61
C GLY A 99 3.24 -8.92 -0.05
N VAL A 100 2.60 -8.44 1.02
CA VAL A 100 2.97 -7.22 1.72
C VAL A 100 3.01 -7.52 3.21
N VAL A 101 4.09 -7.12 3.87
CA VAL A 101 4.21 -7.16 5.33
C VAL A 101 4.09 -5.75 5.84
N ASN A 102 3.08 -5.47 6.66
CA ASN A 102 2.89 -4.20 7.32
C ASN A 102 3.54 -4.24 8.71
N CYS A 103 4.13 -3.11 9.13
CA CYS A 103 4.66 -2.92 10.48
C CYS A 103 3.82 -1.84 11.16
N VAL A 104 3.22 -2.18 12.30
CA VAL A 104 2.25 -1.33 13.00
C VAL A 104 2.69 -1.15 14.45
N TYR A 105 2.83 0.10 14.89
CA TYR A 105 2.95 0.41 16.31
C TYR A 105 1.56 0.47 16.94
N VAL A 106 1.37 -0.21 18.08
CA VAL A 106 0.12 -0.21 18.84
C VAL A 106 0.38 0.31 20.24
N ASN A 107 -0.42 1.27 20.67
CA ASN A 107 -0.48 1.76 22.03
C ASN A 107 -1.75 1.20 22.70
N PRO A 108 -1.65 0.16 23.55
CA PRO A 108 -2.81 -0.47 24.15
C PRO A 108 -3.48 0.42 25.21
N ASP A 109 -2.75 1.35 25.83
CA ASP A 109 -3.31 2.24 26.85
C ASP A 109 -4.31 3.24 26.27
N THR A 110 -4.19 3.54 24.97
CA THR A 110 -5.06 4.49 24.25
C THR A 110 -5.88 3.84 23.15
N GLU A 111 -5.69 2.53 22.92
CA GLU A 111 -6.25 1.78 21.79
C GLU A 111 -5.93 2.38 20.41
N GLN A 112 -4.83 3.14 20.32
CA GLN A 112 -4.38 3.76 19.07
C GLN A 112 -3.32 2.92 18.36
N PHE A 113 -3.28 3.02 17.04
CA PHE A 113 -2.29 2.33 16.21
C PHE A 113 -1.84 3.18 15.02
N TRP A 114 -0.62 2.93 14.57
CA TRP A 114 0.03 3.65 13.48
C TRP A 114 0.81 2.69 12.60
N VAL A 115 0.57 2.72 11.28
CA VAL A 115 1.42 2.01 10.32
C VAL A 115 2.74 2.79 10.20
N ILE A 116 3.86 2.13 10.49
CA ILE A 116 5.19 2.76 10.58
C ILE A 116 6.16 2.30 9.48
N ASP A 117 5.95 1.14 8.89
CA ASP A 117 6.75 0.60 7.77
C ASP A 117 5.87 -0.39 6.97
N PHE A 118 6.28 -0.70 5.74
CA PHE A 118 5.77 -1.81 4.95
C PHE A 118 6.87 -2.40 4.08
N ARG A 119 6.81 -3.70 3.81
CA ARG A 119 7.72 -4.39 2.90
C ARG A 119 6.93 -5.17 1.88
N ILE A 120 7.35 -5.08 0.63
CA ILE A 120 6.83 -5.94 -0.43
C ILE A 120 7.67 -7.22 -0.41
N TYR A 121 7.01 -8.36 -0.30
CA TYR A 121 7.68 -9.64 -0.36
C TYR A 121 8.19 -9.86 -1.79
N ASP A 122 9.51 -9.95 -1.95
CA ASP A 122 10.17 -10.15 -3.25
C ASP A 122 11.50 -10.93 -3.12
N PRO A 123 11.48 -12.26 -2.91
CA PRO A 123 12.68 -13.04 -2.62
C PRO A 123 13.66 -13.07 -3.80
N GLU A 124 13.20 -12.99 -5.05
CA GLU A 124 14.07 -12.98 -6.24
C GLU A 124 14.74 -11.60 -6.47
N GLY A 125 14.10 -10.52 -6.01
CA GLY A 125 14.67 -9.17 -6.00
C GLY A 125 15.58 -8.89 -4.80
N MET A 126 15.41 -9.62 -3.69
CA MET A 126 16.21 -9.46 -2.47
C MET A 126 17.69 -9.86 -2.64
N ASP A 127 18.01 -10.80 -3.55
CA ASP A 127 19.39 -11.20 -3.87
C ASP A 127 20.19 -10.12 -4.65
N LYS A 128 19.56 -9.02 -5.07
CA LYS A 128 20.22 -7.93 -5.83
C LYS A 128 20.46 -6.67 -5.00
N ALA A 129 20.14 -6.69 -3.71
CA ALA A 129 20.21 -5.53 -2.82
C ALA A 129 21.19 -5.71 -1.65
N SER A 130 22.19 -6.58 -1.80
CA SER A 130 23.33 -6.76 -0.89
C SER A 130 24.63 -6.19 -1.45
#